data_AF-X1IPM4-F1
#
_entry.id   AF-X1IPM4-F1
#
_cell.length_a   1.000
_cell.length_b   1.000
_cell.length_c   1.000
_cell.angle_alpha   90.00
_cell.angle_beta   90.00
_cell.angle_gamma   90.00
#
_symmetry.space_group_name_H-M   'P 1'
#
loop_
_entity.id
_entity.type
_entity.pdbx_description
1 polymer ?
#
loop_
_entity_poly.entity_id
_entity_poly.type
_entity_poly.pdbx_seq_one_letter_code
_entity_poly.pdbx_strand_id
1 'polypeptide(L)'
;GFNYGIDFAGGTLLQIRFDKSVSTTKVRNVLSEFNLSQSTIQNLSENEFVIRTEKIGSEQRKEILSVFRENLAGLDILRVESVGPVIGENLKKLALYALLFAFIGIILYITMRFEFKFSIISILALLHDCLIVLGIFSLLQKEITISIIAAILTIIGYSLNNTIVILDRLRENIKFKTREPFENLINLSINQSLSRTINTALTTILPVLALYFFGGNILSDFALAVF
;
A
#
# COMPACT_ATOMS: atom_id res chain seq x y z
N GLY A 1 10.16 10.63 4.88
CA GLY A 1 10.45 9.24 5.30
C GLY A 1 9.17 8.43 5.25
N PHE A 2 9.28 7.09 5.31
CA PHE A 2 8.10 6.20 5.32
C PHE A 2 7.56 6.02 6.74
N ASN A 3 6.22 6.04 6.88
CA ASN A 3 5.51 5.74 8.12
C ASN A 3 5.19 4.24 8.15
N TYR A 4 6.04 3.43 8.78
CA TYR A 4 5.83 1.99 8.87
C TYR A 4 4.74 1.66 9.89
N GLY A 5 3.80 0.80 9.49
CA GLY A 5 2.82 0.23 10.40
C GLY A 5 3.45 -0.73 11.41
N ILE A 6 2.66 -1.14 12.41
CA ILE A 6 3.10 -2.08 13.45
C ILE A 6 3.53 -3.44 12.88
N ASP A 7 3.06 -3.81 11.68
CA ASP A 7 3.47 -5.02 10.96
C ASP A 7 4.98 -5.09 10.71
N PHE A 8 5.64 -3.94 10.56
CA PHE A 8 7.07 -3.86 10.27
C PHE A 8 7.89 -3.24 11.40
N ALA A 9 7.31 -2.25 12.09
CA ALA A 9 7.97 -1.60 13.23
C ALA A 9 7.89 -2.45 14.51
N GLY A 10 6.90 -3.34 14.62
CA GLY A 10 6.49 -3.93 15.88
C GLY A 10 5.80 -2.90 16.79
N GLY A 11 5.10 -3.38 17.82
CA GLY A 11 4.46 -2.52 18.82
C GLY A 11 2.99 -2.84 19.03
N THR A 12 2.23 -1.83 19.45
CA THR A 12 0.80 -1.93 19.71
C THR A 12 0.05 -0.82 18.98
N LEU A 13 -1.00 -1.18 18.26
CA LEU A 13 -1.93 -0.25 17.64
C LEU A 13 -3.23 -0.26 18.44
N LEU A 14 -3.65 0.92 18.86
CA LEU A 14 -4.93 1.17 19.52
C LEU A 14 -5.74 2.12 18.65
N GLN A 15 -6.88 1.64 18.14
CA GLN A 15 -7.87 2.49 17.50
C GLN A 15 -9.00 2.74 18.49
N ILE A 16 -9.13 3.99 18.90
CA ILE A 16 -10.09 4.42 19.91
C ILE A 16 -10.97 5.53 19.36
N ARG A 17 -12.23 5.53 19.76
CA ARG A 17 -13.18 6.60 19.47
C ARG A 17 -13.69 7.16 20.78
N PHE A 18 -13.54 8.47 20.98
CA PHE A 18 -14.08 9.17 22.13
C PHE A 18 -15.52 9.62 21.89
N ASP A 19 -16.32 9.69 22.96
CA ASP A 19 -17.69 10.19 22.89
C ASP A 19 -17.77 11.69 22.55
N LYS A 20 -16.68 12.43 22.81
CA LYS A 20 -16.55 13.87 22.57
C LYS A 20 -15.26 14.18 21.82
N SER A 21 -15.19 15.37 21.23
CA SER A 21 -13.95 15.83 20.58
C SER A 21 -12.84 16.05 21.60
N VAL A 22 -11.69 15.44 21.34
CA VAL A 22 -10.50 15.46 22.18
C VAL A 22 -9.33 15.90 21.31
N SER A 23 -8.45 16.77 21.81
CA SER A 23 -7.27 17.17 21.06
C SER A 23 -6.15 16.12 21.15
N THR A 24 -5.36 16.01 20.08
CA THR A 24 -4.17 15.13 20.03
C THR A 24 -3.19 15.42 21.18
N THR A 25 -3.07 16.67 21.62
CA THR A 25 -2.25 17.08 22.76
C THR A 25 -2.70 16.43 24.05
N LYS A 26 -4.01 16.36 24.32
CA LYS A 26 -4.54 15.72 25.53
C LYS A 26 -4.27 14.21 25.52
N VAL A 27 -4.46 13.56 24.37
CA VAL A 27 -4.11 12.14 24.19
C VAL A 27 -2.62 11.91 24.44
N ARG A 28 -1.75 12.79 23.90
CA ARG A 28 -0.30 12.71 24.10
C ARG A 28 0.11 12.88 25.57
N ASN A 29 -0.54 13.79 26.30
CA ASN A 29 -0.25 14.02 27.72
C ASN A 29 -0.51 12.76 28.55
N VAL A 30 -1.66 12.10 28.34
CA VAL A 30 -1.95 10.84 29.04
C VAL A 30 -0.91 9.77 28.69
N LEU A 31 -0.55 9.61 27.42
CA LEU A 31 0.48 8.64 27.02
C LEU A 31 1.85 8.94 27.62
N SER A 32 2.17 10.23 27.86
CA SER A 32 3.45 10.63 28.45
C SER A 32 3.62 10.15 29.90
N GLU A 33 2.53 10.03 30.66
CA GLU A 33 2.53 9.50 32.04
C GLU A 33 3.01 8.03 32.07
N PHE A 34 2.81 7.30 30.97
CA PHE A 34 3.20 5.90 30.82
C PHE A 34 4.53 5.71 30.10
N ASN A 35 5.35 6.76 29.97
CA ASN A 35 6.59 6.78 29.18
C ASN A 35 6.38 6.50 27.68
N LEU A 36 5.18 6.73 27.15
CA LEU A 36 4.82 6.51 25.75
C LEU A 36 4.75 7.81 24.95
N SER A 37 5.54 8.83 25.33
CA SER A 37 5.55 10.15 24.69
C SER A 37 5.98 10.13 23.21
N GLN A 38 6.78 9.14 22.82
CA GLN A 38 7.23 8.92 21.44
C GLN A 38 6.19 8.21 20.56
N SER A 39 5.02 7.90 21.11
CA SER A 39 3.95 7.23 20.36
C SER A 39 3.45 8.10 19.21
N THR A 40 3.23 7.46 18.07
CA THR A 40 2.64 8.13 16.91
C THR A 40 1.13 8.19 17.10
N ILE A 41 0.57 9.39 17.07
CA ILE A 41 -0.87 9.64 17.23
C ILE A 41 -1.37 10.21 15.91
N GLN A 42 -2.32 9.53 15.29
CA GLN A 42 -2.96 9.95 14.05
C GLN A 42 -4.46 10.11 14.27
N ASN A 43 -4.99 11.27 13.88
CA ASN A 43 -6.42 11.54 13.90
C ASN A 43 -7.07 11.03 12.61
N LEU A 44 -8.09 10.19 12.75
CA LEU A 44 -8.92 9.75 11.64
C LEU A 44 -10.13 10.68 11.46
N SER A 45 -10.65 11.21 12.57
CA SER A 45 -11.73 12.20 12.61
C SER A 45 -11.57 13.08 13.86
N GLU A 46 -12.56 13.91 14.18
CA GLU A 46 -12.53 14.78 15.38
C GLU A 46 -12.48 14.00 16.70
N ASN A 47 -12.97 12.75 16.70
CA ASN A 47 -13.09 11.93 17.91
C ASN A 47 -12.42 10.56 17.79
N GLU A 48 -11.89 10.18 16.63
CA GLU A 48 -11.29 8.87 16.39
C GLU A 48 -9.78 8.97 16.16
N PHE A 49 -9.02 8.16 16.90
CA PHE A 49 -7.57 8.19 16.92
C PHE A 49 -7.00 6.79 16.71
N VAL A 50 -5.92 6.73 15.92
CA VAL A 50 -5.02 5.59 15.85
C VAL A 50 -3.75 5.97 16.62
N ILE A 51 -3.48 5.22 17.68
CA ILE A 51 -2.31 5.39 18.53
C ILE A 51 -1.40 4.19 18.30
N ARG A 52 -0.17 4.45 17.87
CA ARG A 52 0.89 3.43 17.75
C ARG A 52 1.94 3.68 18.82
N THR A 53 2.11 2.66 19.66
CA THR A 53 3.06 2.67 20.77
C THR A 53 4.06 1.54 20.59
N GLU A 54 5.12 1.56 21.40
CA GLU A 54 5.90 0.34 21.63
C GLU A 54 5.01 -0.80 22.17
N LYS A 55 5.54 -2.02 22.22
CA LYS A 55 4.76 -3.16 22.67
C LYS A 55 4.38 -2.98 24.15
N ILE A 56 3.09 -2.83 24.43
CA ILE A 56 2.55 -2.69 25.78
C ILE A 56 1.88 -3.99 26.22
N GLY A 57 1.99 -4.31 27.51
CA GLY A 57 1.32 -5.46 28.11
C GLY A 57 -0.18 -5.24 28.28
N SER A 58 -0.93 -6.32 28.48
CA SER A 58 -2.39 -6.24 28.71
C SER A 58 -2.78 -5.39 29.91
N GLU A 59 -1.99 -5.44 30.99
CA GLU A 59 -2.27 -4.66 32.22
C GLU A 59 -1.97 -3.18 32.02
N GLN A 60 -0.80 -2.82 31.52
CA GLN A 60 -0.46 -1.43 31.16
C GLN A 60 -1.48 -0.83 30.19
N ARG A 61 -1.97 -1.62 29.22
CA ARG A 61 -3.03 -1.19 28.31
C ARG A 61 -4.34 -0.90 29.04
N LYS A 62 -4.77 -1.74 29.98
CA LYS A 62 -5.99 -1.50 30.76
C LYS A 62 -5.89 -0.21 31.55
N GLU A 63 -4.73 0.04 32.15
CA GLU A 63 -4.44 1.25 32.93
C GLU A 63 -4.47 2.52 32.05
N ILE A 64 -3.85 2.48 30.86
CA ILE A 64 -3.93 3.58 29.89
C ILE A 64 -5.39 3.85 29.50
N LEU A 65 -6.18 2.80 29.25
CA LEU A 65 -7.58 2.92 28.85
C LEU A 65 -8.47 3.45 30.00
N SER A 66 -8.18 3.10 31.27
CA SER A 66 -8.90 3.68 32.40
C SER A 66 -8.59 5.16 32.56
N VAL A 67 -7.31 5.55 32.46
CA VAL A 67 -6.91 6.97 32.54
C VAL A 67 -7.52 7.78 31.39
N PHE A 68 -7.60 7.23 30.18
CA PHE A 68 -8.32 7.89 29.09
C PHE A 68 -9.80 8.11 29.39
N ARG A 69 -10.47 7.12 30.00
CA ARG A 69 -11.89 7.22 30.39
C ARG A 69 -12.13 8.25 31.49
N GLU A 70 -11.23 8.32 32.47
CA GLU A 70 -11.33 9.23 33.61
C GLU A 70 -11.00 10.68 33.23
N ASN A 71 -9.92 10.90 32.46
CA ASN A 71 -9.39 12.24 32.21
C ASN A 71 -9.94 12.93 30.95
N LEU A 72 -10.47 12.18 29.99
CA LEU A 72 -10.87 12.74 28.69
C LEU A 72 -12.37 12.62 28.44
N ALA A 73 -12.84 11.41 28.18
CA ALA A 73 -14.23 11.09 27.90
C ALA A 73 -14.41 9.56 27.91
N GLY A 74 -15.67 9.12 27.95
CA GLY A 74 -16.00 7.76 27.55
C GLY A 74 -15.43 7.46 26.16
N LEU A 75 -14.99 6.21 25.99
CA LEU A 75 -14.34 5.77 24.77
C LEU A 75 -14.75 4.34 24.43
N ASP A 76 -14.86 4.13 23.13
CA ASP A 76 -15.00 2.83 22.51
C ASP A 76 -13.67 2.39 21.91
N ILE A 77 -13.34 1.13 22.16
CA ILE A 77 -12.17 0.49 21.58
C ILE A 77 -12.62 -0.17 20.28
N LEU A 78 -12.23 0.41 19.15
CA LEU A 78 -12.61 -0.11 17.84
C LEU A 78 -11.71 -1.26 17.41
N ARG A 79 -10.40 -1.15 17.71
CA ARG A 79 -9.41 -2.14 17.28
C ARG A 79 -8.19 -2.10 18.19
N VAL A 80 -7.66 -3.28 18.51
CA VAL A 80 -6.38 -3.43 19.20
C VAL A 80 -5.57 -4.51 18.53
N GLU A 81 -4.35 -4.17 18.15
CA GLU A 81 -3.41 -5.09 17.54
C GLU A 81 -2.05 -4.97 18.21
N SER A 82 -1.33 -6.08 18.30
CA SER A 82 0.04 -6.08 18.81
C SER A 82 0.89 -7.05 18.03
N VAL A 83 2.03 -6.55 17.57
CA VAL A 83 3.02 -7.31 16.80
C VAL A 83 4.33 -7.29 17.58
N GLY A 84 4.88 -8.47 17.85
CA GLY A 84 6.19 -8.58 18.48
C GLY A 84 7.31 -8.11 17.53
N PRO A 85 8.40 -7.51 18.04
CA PRO A 85 9.49 -7.00 17.20
C PRO A 85 10.11 -8.07 16.31
N VAL A 86 10.27 -9.29 16.82
CA VAL A 86 10.78 -10.44 16.05
C VAL A 86 9.84 -10.82 14.90
N ILE A 87 8.53 -10.77 15.13
CA ILE A 87 7.52 -11.07 14.10
C ILE A 87 7.56 -9.96 13.05
N GLY A 88 7.61 -8.69 13.45
CA GLY A 88 7.65 -7.57 12.52
C GLY A 88 8.88 -7.56 11.61
N GLU A 89 10.05 -7.87 12.17
CA GLU A 89 11.27 -8.02 11.36
C GLU A 89 11.16 -9.18 10.35
N ASN A 90 10.57 -10.30 10.76
CA ASN A 90 10.32 -11.43 9.87
C ASN A 90 9.30 -11.08 8.77
N LEU A 91 8.22 -10.38 9.09
CA LEU A 91 7.23 -9.93 8.10
C LEU A 91 7.86 -8.97 7.08
N LYS A 92 8.75 -8.08 7.53
CA LYS A 92 9.51 -7.19 6.64
C LYS A 92 10.40 -7.97 5.67
N LYS A 93 11.12 -8.99 6.15
CA LYS A 93 11.96 -9.85 5.31
C LYS A 93 11.12 -10.64 4.30
N LEU A 94 10.00 -11.21 4.74
CA LEU A 94 9.08 -11.96 3.88
C LEU A 94 8.47 -11.07 2.80
N ALA A 95 8.08 -9.84 3.13
CA ALA A 95 7.60 -8.85 2.17
C ALA A 95 8.67 -8.53 1.10
N LEU A 96 9.92 -8.34 1.51
CA LEU A 96 11.04 -8.12 0.59
C LEU A 96 11.28 -9.33 -0.32
N TYR A 97 11.26 -10.54 0.24
CA TYR A 97 11.40 -11.77 -0.55
C TYR A 97 10.25 -11.97 -1.53
N ALA A 98 9.01 -11.69 -1.13
CA ALA A 98 7.85 -11.76 -2.02
C ALA A 98 8.01 -10.82 -3.23
N LEU A 99 8.46 -9.59 -2.99
CA LEU A 99 8.73 -8.62 -4.06
C LEU A 99 9.87 -9.08 -4.98
N LEU A 100 10.97 -9.59 -4.41
CA LEU A 100 12.09 -10.12 -5.18
C LEU A 100 11.67 -11.30 -6.07
N PHE A 101 10.95 -12.27 -5.51
CA PHE A 101 10.46 -13.43 -6.26
C PHE A 101 9.43 -13.02 -7.33
N ALA A 102 8.60 -12.02 -7.07
CA ALA A 102 7.71 -11.46 -8.09
C ALA A 102 8.50 -10.90 -9.28
N PHE A 103 9.52 -10.06 -9.04
CA PHE A 103 10.36 -9.54 -10.12
C PHE A 103 11.10 -10.64 -10.88
N ILE A 104 11.67 -11.63 -10.19
CA ILE A 104 12.32 -12.78 -10.84
C ILE A 104 11.33 -13.55 -11.71
N GLY A 105 10.14 -13.84 -11.21
CA GLY A 105 9.08 -14.52 -11.95
C GLY A 105 8.65 -13.76 -13.20
N ILE A 106 8.54 -12.43 -13.11
CA ILE A 106 8.21 -11.55 -14.23
C ILE A 106 9.32 -11.58 -15.29
N ILE A 107 10.58 -11.46 -14.87
CA ILE A 107 11.73 -11.55 -15.78
C ILE A 107 11.70 -12.89 -16.53
N LEU A 108 11.55 -13.99 -15.80
CA LEU A 108 11.51 -15.33 -16.38
C LEU A 108 10.36 -15.44 -17.39
N TYR A 109 9.16 -15.04 -16.99
CA TYR A 109 7.96 -15.12 -17.84
C TYR A 109 8.11 -14.29 -19.12
N ILE A 110 8.50 -13.02 -19.02
CA ILE A 110 8.64 -12.14 -20.19
C ILE A 110 9.76 -12.64 -21.09
N THR A 111 10.88 -13.11 -20.52
CA THR A 111 12.01 -13.63 -21.31
C THR A 111 11.64 -14.92 -22.05
N MET A 112 10.77 -15.77 -21.49
CA MET A 112 10.28 -16.96 -22.19
C MET A 112 9.24 -16.63 -23.26
N ARG A 113 8.36 -15.65 -23.00
CA ARG A 113 7.26 -15.29 -23.91
C ARG A 113 7.72 -14.37 -25.05
N PHE A 114 8.64 -13.46 -24.75
CA PHE A 114 9.16 -12.37 -25.59
C PHE A 114 10.70 -12.38 -25.62
N GLU A 115 11.34 -11.27 -26.01
CA GLU A 115 12.79 -11.10 -25.90
C GLU A 115 13.21 -10.51 -24.55
N PHE A 116 14.40 -10.89 -24.08
CA PHE A 116 14.98 -10.38 -22.82
C PHE A 116 15.02 -8.85 -22.72
N LYS A 117 15.21 -8.16 -23.85
CA LYS A 117 15.21 -6.69 -23.90
C LYS A 117 13.89 -6.09 -23.38
N PHE A 118 12.76 -6.73 -23.67
CA PHE A 118 11.45 -6.28 -23.20
C PHE A 118 11.25 -6.56 -21.71
N SER A 119 11.92 -7.56 -21.14
CA SER A 119 11.92 -7.83 -19.69
C SER A 119 12.50 -6.63 -18.92
N ILE A 120 13.61 -6.06 -19.39
CA ILE A 120 14.25 -4.90 -18.73
C ILE A 120 13.32 -3.68 -18.75
N ILE A 121 12.73 -3.37 -19.91
CA ILE A 121 11.82 -2.23 -20.06
C ILE A 121 10.61 -2.39 -19.13
N SER A 122 10.06 -3.62 -19.05
CA SER A 122 8.93 -3.92 -18.18
C SER A 122 9.28 -3.73 -16.70
N ILE A 123 10.46 -4.17 -16.25
CA ILE A 123 10.91 -3.94 -14.87
C ILE A 123 11.05 -2.45 -14.57
N LEU A 124 11.63 -1.67 -15.48
CA LEU A 124 11.80 -0.23 -15.28
C LEU A 124 10.45 0.48 -15.15
N ALA A 125 9.46 0.10 -15.98
CA ALA A 125 8.09 0.61 -15.85
C ALA A 125 7.46 0.22 -14.50
N LEU A 126 7.60 -1.04 -14.09
CA LEU A 126 7.05 -1.51 -12.81
C LEU A 126 7.72 -0.86 -11.59
N LEU A 127 9.03 -0.63 -11.64
CA LEU A 127 9.75 0.10 -10.60
C LEU A 127 9.27 1.54 -10.51
N HIS A 128 9.06 2.19 -11.65
CA HIS A 128 8.49 3.53 -11.70
C HIS A 128 7.10 3.58 -11.04
N ASP A 129 6.20 2.64 -11.39
CA ASP A 129 4.86 2.58 -10.80
C ASP A 129 4.92 2.38 -9.28
N CYS A 130 5.78 1.47 -8.81
CA CYS A 130 5.98 1.24 -7.37
C CYS A 130 6.54 2.48 -6.65
N LEU A 131 7.46 3.21 -7.28
CA LEU A 131 8.04 4.42 -6.71
C LEU A 131 7.03 5.55 -6.61
N ILE A 132 6.11 5.68 -7.56
CA ILE A 132 5.01 6.65 -7.49
C ILE A 132 4.11 6.34 -6.28
N VAL A 133 3.67 5.08 -6.14
CA VAL A 133 2.82 4.67 -5.01
C VAL A 133 3.52 4.93 -3.68
N LEU A 134 4.77 4.47 -3.52
CA LEU A 134 5.55 4.70 -2.32
C LEU A 134 5.78 6.20 -2.06
N GLY A 135 6.02 6.98 -3.11
CA GLY A 135 6.19 8.43 -3.05
C GLY A 135 4.94 9.13 -2.51
N ILE A 136 3.77 8.80 -3.05
CA ILE A 136 2.47 9.33 -2.58
C ILE A 136 2.24 8.97 -1.11
N PHE A 137 2.50 7.72 -0.73
CA PHE A 137 2.35 7.29 0.67
C PHE A 137 3.31 8.01 1.61
N SER A 138 4.54 8.27 1.16
CA SER A 138 5.49 9.07 1.93
C SER A 138 5.06 10.53 2.04
N LEU A 139 4.50 11.13 0.99
CA LEU A 139 4.02 12.51 1.02
C LEU A 139 2.80 12.69 1.93
N LEU A 140 1.84 11.77 1.83
CA LEU A 140 0.61 11.79 2.63
C LEU A 140 0.80 11.24 4.06
N GLN A 141 2.02 10.80 4.40
CA GLN A 141 2.34 10.15 5.68
C GLN A 141 1.40 8.97 6.00
N LYS A 142 0.95 8.27 4.96
CA LYS A 142 0.11 7.07 5.06
C LYS A 142 0.93 5.87 5.52
N GLU A 143 0.28 4.95 6.21
CA GLU A 143 0.94 3.80 6.81
C GLU A 143 1.32 2.77 5.74
N ILE A 144 2.55 2.28 5.82
CA ILE A 144 2.99 1.11 5.05
C ILE A 144 2.76 -0.12 5.91
N THR A 145 1.71 -0.88 5.59
CA THR A 145 1.33 -2.15 6.22
C THR A 145 1.55 -3.31 5.25
N ILE A 146 1.36 -4.54 5.72
CA ILE A 146 1.45 -5.71 4.84
C ILE A 146 0.40 -5.68 3.72
N SER A 147 -0.76 -5.06 3.97
CA SER A 147 -1.80 -4.82 2.96
C SER A 147 -1.33 -3.91 1.83
N ILE A 148 -0.50 -2.90 2.13
CA ILE A 148 0.09 -2.03 1.11
C ILE A 148 1.12 -2.77 0.27
N ILE A 149 1.90 -3.68 0.86
CA ILE A 149 2.78 -4.56 0.09
C ILE A 149 1.97 -5.45 -0.86
N ALA A 150 0.86 -6.01 -0.39
CA ALA A 150 -0.05 -6.78 -1.24
C ALA A 150 -0.66 -5.92 -2.37
N ALA A 151 -1.00 -4.65 -2.10
CA ALA A 151 -1.47 -3.71 -3.10
C ALA A 151 -0.40 -3.46 -4.17
N ILE A 152 0.85 -3.23 -3.77
CA ILE A 152 1.98 -3.06 -4.69
C ILE A 152 2.16 -4.30 -5.59
N LEU A 153 2.13 -5.51 -5.01
CA LEU A 153 2.19 -6.75 -5.81
C LEU A 153 1.02 -6.86 -6.79
N THR A 154 -0.17 -6.40 -6.39
CA THR A 154 -1.37 -6.39 -7.24
C THR A 154 -1.19 -5.44 -8.44
N ILE A 155 -0.70 -4.22 -8.19
CA ILE A 155 -0.40 -3.23 -9.25
C ILE A 155 0.66 -3.77 -10.19
N ILE A 156 1.69 -4.42 -9.66
CA ILE A 156 2.74 -5.01 -10.48
C ILE A 156 2.12 -6.00 -11.49
N GLY A 157 1.23 -6.89 -11.05
CA GLY A 157 0.53 -7.81 -11.95
C GLY A 157 -0.40 -7.10 -12.93
N TYR A 158 -1.15 -6.10 -12.44
CA TYR A 158 -2.11 -5.36 -13.24
C TYR A 158 -1.44 -4.49 -14.33
N SER A 159 -0.42 -3.71 -13.98
CA SER A 159 0.38 -2.89 -14.90
C SER A 159 1.13 -3.76 -15.92
N LEU A 160 1.65 -4.90 -15.47
CA LEU A 160 2.31 -5.86 -16.36
C LEU A 160 1.36 -6.43 -17.42
N ASN A 161 0.10 -6.71 -17.08
CA ASN A 161 -0.88 -7.21 -18.05
C ASN A 161 -1.04 -6.24 -19.24
N ASN A 162 -1.09 -4.93 -19.01
CA ASN A 162 -1.16 -3.95 -20.08
C ASN A 162 0.11 -3.94 -20.94
N THR A 163 1.28 -4.03 -20.30
CA THR A 163 2.57 -4.14 -21.00
C THR A 163 2.63 -5.38 -21.89
N ILE A 164 2.16 -6.53 -21.42
CA ILE A 164 2.12 -7.79 -22.19
C ILE A 164 1.25 -7.62 -23.44
N VAL A 165 0.08 -6.98 -23.34
CA VAL A 165 -0.82 -6.76 -24.49
C VAL A 165 -0.16 -5.89 -25.55
N ILE A 166 0.52 -4.82 -25.14
CA ILE A 166 1.24 -3.93 -26.08
C ILE A 166 2.40 -4.67 -26.75
N LEU A 167 3.18 -5.44 -25.97
CA LEU A 167 4.31 -6.21 -26.48
C LEU A 167 3.88 -7.33 -27.44
N ASP A 168 2.76 -8.00 -27.16
CA ASP A 168 2.20 -9.02 -28.05
C ASP A 168 1.76 -8.39 -29.38
N ARG A 169 1.11 -7.22 -29.32
CA ARG A 169 0.73 -6.48 -30.53
C ARG A 169 1.92 -5.98 -31.33
N LEU A 170 2.98 -5.52 -30.65
CA LEU A 170 4.24 -5.15 -31.28
C LEU A 170 4.89 -6.33 -31.98
N ARG A 171 4.95 -7.49 -31.32
CA ARG A 171 5.47 -8.73 -31.92
C ARG A 171 4.68 -9.14 -33.16
N GLU A 172 3.36 -9.05 -33.10
CA GLU A 172 2.48 -9.33 -34.24
C GLU A 172 2.75 -8.37 -35.41
N ASN A 173 2.81 -7.06 -35.14
CA ASN A 173 3.08 -6.04 -36.16
C ASN A 173 4.47 -6.19 -36.79
N ILE A 174 5.52 -6.55 -36.01
CA ILE A 174 6.85 -6.85 -36.56
C ILE A 174 6.79 -8.03 -37.55
N LYS A 175 6.01 -9.06 -37.24
CA LYS A 175 5.87 -10.25 -38.10
C LYS A 175 5.18 -9.92 -39.43
N PHE A 176 4.15 -9.08 -39.43
CA PHE A 176 3.34 -8.80 -40.62
C PHE A 176 3.73 -7.52 -41.38
N LYS A 177 4.45 -6.57 -40.76
CA LYS A 177 4.80 -5.26 -41.33
C LYS A 177 6.31 -4.98 -41.28
N THR A 178 7.09 -5.91 -41.81
CA THR A 178 8.57 -5.94 -41.76
C THR A 178 9.28 -4.77 -42.46
N ARG A 179 8.57 -3.94 -43.24
CA ARG A 179 9.14 -2.80 -43.99
C ARG A 179 8.94 -1.44 -43.32
N GLU A 180 8.16 -1.36 -42.25
CA GLU A 180 7.95 -0.12 -41.50
C GLU A 180 9.11 0.12 -40.50
N PRO A 181 9.52 1.37 -40.27
CA PRO A 181 10.42 1.72 -39.17
C PRO A 181 9.90 1.21 -37.83
N PHE A 182 10.81 0.77 -36.95
CA PHE A 182 10.46 0.21 -35.64
C PHE A 182 9.62 1.16 -34.78
N GLU A 183 9.89 2.46 -34.85
CA GLU A 183 9.13 3.50 -34.15
C GLU A 183 7.66 3.56 -34.59
N ASN A 184 7.40 3.46 -35.91
CA ASN A 184 6.05 3.40 -36.45
C ASN A 184 5.31 2.15 -35.97
N LEU A 185 6.03 1.02 -35.87
CA LEU A 185 5.46 -0.23 -35.36
C LEU A 185 5.09 -0.14 -33.87
N ILE A 186 5.89 0.54 -33.06
CA ILE A 186 5.55 0.81 -31.65
C ILE A 186 4.29 1.67 -31.57
N ASN A 187 4.27 2.82 -32.26
CA ASN A 187 3.14 3.74 -32.23
C ASN A 187 1.84 3.05 -32.72
N LEU A 188 1.92 2.26 -33.78
CA LEU A 188 0.78 1.49 -34.28
C LEU A 188 0.27 0.48 -33.24
N SER A 189 1.17 -0.25 -32.58
CA SER A 189 0.83 -1.25 -31.56
C SER A 189 0.16 -0.63 -30.34
N ILE A 190 0.63 0.53 -29.89
CA ILE A 190 0.02 1.29 -28.79
C ILE A 190 -1.40 1.71 -29.19
N ASN A 191 -1.58 2.33 -30.36
CA ASN A 191 -2.90 2.79 -30.81
C ASN A 191 -3.90 1.63 -30.97
N GLN A 192 -3.47 0.47 -31.46
CA GLN A 192 -4.33 -0.71 -31.63
C GLN A 192 -4.74 -1.35 -30.30
N SER A 193 -3.90 -1.25 -29.26
CA SER A 193 -4.19 -1.79 -27.93
C SER A 193 -4.87 -0.78 -27.00
N LEU A 194 -4.88 0.51 -27.36
CA LEU A 194 -5.35 1.61 -26.52
C LEU A 194 -6.77 1.44 -26.00
N SER A 195 -7.72 1.07 -26.88
CA SER A 195 -9.12 0.89 -26.48
C SER A 195 -9.27 -0.22 -25.43
N ARG A 196 -8.53 -1.31 -25.56
CA ARG A 196 -8.53 -2.38 -24.56
C ARG A 196 -7.95 -1.90 -23.24
N THR A 197 -6.80 -1.24 -23.26
CA THR A 197 -6.12 -0.71 -22.06
C THR A 197 -7.01 0.30 -21.31
N ILE A 198 -7.66 1.21 -22.02
CA ILE A 198 -8.59 2.18 -21.44
C ILE A 198 -9.80 1.46 -20.84
N ASN A 199 -10.40 0.52 -21.57
CA ASN A 199 -11.57 -0.20 -21.08
C ASN A 199 -11.25 -1.01 -19.83
N THR A 200 -10.12 -1.72 -19.79
CA THR A 200 -9.71 -2.45 -18.59
C THR A 200 -9.49 -1.50 -17.42
N ALA A 201 -8.78 -0.39 -17.62
CA ALA A 201 -8.56 0.62 -16.58
C ALA A 201 -9.86 1.23 -16.05
N LEU A 202 -10.79 1.62 -16.92
CA LEU A 202 -12.07 2.16 -16.52
C LEU A 202 -12.92 1.12 -15.76
N THR A 203 -12.91 -0.14 -16.19
CA THR A 203 -13.66 -1.19 -15.47
C THR A 203 -13.10 -1.50 -14.10
N THR A 204 -11.77 -1.42 -13.91
CA THR A 204 -11.14 -1.63 -12.60
C THR A 204 -11.27 -0.43 -11.68
N ILE A 205 -11.35 0.80 -12.23
CA ILE A 205 -11.44 2.02 -11.41
C ILE A 205 -12.75 2.08 -10.62
N LEU A 206 -13.86 1.59 -11.17
CA LEU A 206 -15.18 1.63 -10.54
C LEU A 206 -15.21 0.91 -9.17
N PRO A 207 -14.81 -0.37 -9.04
CA PRO A 207 -14.74 -1.03 -7.75
C PRO A 207 -13.65 -0.44 -6.84
N VAL A 208 -12.52 0.03 -7.39
CA VAL A 208 -11.47 0.68 -6.59
C VAL A 208 -11.98 1.97 -5.94
N LEU A 209 -12.73 2.80 -6.68
CA LEU A 209 -13.38 3.99 -6.12
C LEU A 209 -14.42 3.64 -5.08
N ALA A 210 -15.20 2.56 -5.28
CA ALA A 210 -16.14 2.09 -4.27
C ALA A 210 -15.42 1.66 -2.98
N LEU A 211 -14.30 0.95 -3.09
CA LEU A 211 -13.45 0.60 -1.93
C LEU A 211 -12.85 1.84 -1.27
N TYR A 212 -12.45 2.85 -2.06
CA TYR A 212 -11.90 4.09 -1.54
C TYR A 212 -12.91 4.88 -0.70
N PHE A 213 -14.13 5.07 -1.21
CA PHE A 213 -15.15 5.87 -0.53
C PHE A 213 -15.93 5.11 0.55
N PHE A 214 -16.13 3.80 0.39
CA PHE A 214 -17.01 3.01 1.27
C PHE A 214 -16.28 1.93 2.09
N GLY A 215 -15.01 1.65 1.82
CA GLY A 215 -14.27 0.56 2.48
C GLY A 215 -13.73 0.89 3.88
N GLY A 216 -13.82 2.14 4.33
CA GLY A 216 -13.16 2.58 5.57
C GLY A 216 -11.63 2.62 5.45
N ASN A 217 -10.93 2.94 6.54
CA ASN A 217 -9.53 3.40 6.46
C ASN A 217 -8.54 2.39 5.85
N ILE A 218 -8.65 1.11 6.21
CA ILE A 218 -7.72 0.08 5.70
C ILE A 218 -7.93 -0.13 4.20
N LEU A 219 -9.20 -0.25 3.78
CA LEU A 219 -9.53 -0.47 2.38
C LEU A 219 -9.36 0.80 1.54
N SER A 220 -9.52 1.99 2.12
CA SER A 220 -9.25 3.25 1.42
C SER A 220 -7.77 3.42 1.14
N ASP A 221 -6.90 3.04 2.09
CA ASP A 221 -5.46 3.08 1.86
C ASP A 221 -5.03 1.99 0.87
N PHE A 222 -5.62 0.80 0.93
CA PHE A 222 -5.42 -0.23 -0.10
C PHE A 222 -5.86 0.26 -1.49
N ALA A 223 -7.05 0.86 -1.59
CA ALA A 223 -7.58 1.38 -2.85
C ALA A 223 -6.73 2.54 -3.39
N LEU A 224 -6.25 3.42 -2.53
CA LEU A 224 -5.34 4.51 -2.89
C LEU A 224 -4.00 3.98 -3.43
N ALA A 225 -3.52 2.85 -2.90
CA ALA A 225 -2.34 2.22 -3.44
C ALA A 225 -2.60 1.63 -4.83
N VAL A 226 -3.70 0.89 -5.02
CA VAL A 226 -4.02 0.20 -6.28
C VAL A 226 -4.41 1.13 -7.43
N PHE A 227 -4.92 2.32 -7.11
CA PHE A 227 -5.29 3.36 -8.06
C PHE A 227 -4.06 4.07 -8.65
#